data_AF-A0A1F8B9Q8-F1
#
_entry.id   AF-A0A1F8B9Q8-F1
#
_cell.length_a   1.000
_cell.length_b   1.000
_cell.length_c   1.000
_cell.angle_alpha   90.00
_cell.angle_beta   90.00
_cell.angle_gamma   90.00
#
_symmetry.space_group_name_H-M   'P 1'
#
loop_
_entity.id
_entity.type
_entity.pdbx_description
1 polymer ?
#
loop_
_entity_poly.entity_id
_entity_poly.type
_entity_poly.pdbx_seq_one_letter_code
_entity_poly.pdbx_strand_id
1 'polypeptide(L)'
;MQNEYKGLIFTKHAIKRMRERGIKQGDVWATWRFPDKSRYESLKGVWVYQRTFANQEIEVVVKKNDKGKWLILSVWLEKPLKRKVVKKVSLVRQILKLLKKSPFGCYMRTQLSLL
;
A
#
# COMPACT_ATOMS: atom_id res chain seq x y z
N MET A 1 -16.40 -1.38 -22.78
CA MET A 1 -15.04 -0.77 -22.85
C MET A 1 -14.72 -0.46 -24.29
N GLN A 2 -14.18 0.72 -24.53
CA GLN A 2 -13.81 1.22 -25.86
C GLN A 2 -12.30 1.03 -26.10
N ASN A 3 -11.87 1.03 -27.36
CA ASN A 3 -10.44 0.95 -27.68
C ASN A 3 -9.70 2.27 -27.41
N GLU A 4 -10.42 3.40 -27.47
CA GLU A 4 -9.87 4.71 -27.17
C GLU A 4 -10.70 5.34 -26.05
N TYR A 5 -10.03 6.00 -25.10
CA TYR A 5 -10.69 6.72 -24.02
C TYR A 5 -9.84 7.90 -23.57
N LYS A 6 -10.38 9.12 -23.65
CA LYS A 6 -9.72 10.37 -23.23
C LYS A 6 -8.28 10.52 -23.76
N GLY A 7 -8.05 10.17 -25.03
CA GLY A 7 -6.75 10.28 -25.70
C GLY A 7 -5.77 9.13 -25.45
N LEU A 8 -6.16 8.11 -24.69
CA LEU A 8 -5.42 6.87 -24.50
C LEU A 8 -5.93 5.79 -25.46
N ILE A 9 -5.02 5.05 -26.09
CA ILE A 9 -5.34 3.88 -26.91
C ILE A 9 -5.08 2.62 -26.08
N PHE A 10 -6.08 1.77 -25.91
CA PHE A 10 -6.00 0.53 -25.17
C PHE A 10 -5.76 -0.64 -26.12
N THR A 11 -4.71 -1.41 -25.85
CA THR A 11 -4.48 -2.66 -26.58
C THR A 11 -5.53 -3.72 -26.20
N LYS A 12 -5.77 -4.68 -27.10
CA LYS A 12 -6.66 -5.83 -26.82
C LYS A 12 -6.24 -6.56 -25.54
N HIS A 13 -4.93 -6.67 -25.30
CA HIS A 13 -4.39 -7.28 -24.08
C HIS A 13 -4.78 -6.49 -22.82
N ALA A 14 -4.60 -5.16 -22.82
CA ALA A 14 -5.00 -4.32 -21.69
C ALA A 14 -6.50 -4.42 -21.41
N ILE A 15 -7.36 -4.33 -22.44
CA ILE A 15 -8.82 -4.45 -22.28
C ILE A 15 -9.20 -5.79 -21.67
N LYS A 16 -8.60 -6.90 -22.14
CA LYS A 16 -8.83 -8.23 -21.58
C LYS A 16 -8.48 -8.28 -20.09
N ARG A 17 -7.29 -7.81 -19.70
CA ARG A 17 -6.84 -7.76 -18.29
C ARG A 17 -7.75 -6.92 -17.40
N MET A 18 -8.22 -5.78 -17.90
CA MET A 18 -9.11 -4.92 -17.14
C MET A 18 -10.47 -5.58 -16.91
N ARG A 19 -11.02 -6.26 -17.91
CA ARG A 19 -12.29 -7.02 -17.77
C ARG A 19 -12.16 -8.15 -16.76
N GLU A 20 -11.08 -8.94 -16.86
CA GLU A 20 -10.80 -10.05 -15.93
C GLU A 20 -10.71 -9.60 -14.47
N ARG A 21 -10.27 -8.35 -14.23
CA ARG A 21 -10.02 -7.81 -12.89
C ARG A 21 -11.06 -6.79 -12.43
N GLY A 22 -12.08 -6.50 -13.25
CA GLY A 22 -13.10 -5.50 -12.94
C GLY A 22 -12.59 -4.06 -12.85
N ILE A 23 -11.47 -3.72 -13.51
CA ILE A 23 -10.87 -2.38 -13.49
C ILE A 23 -11.59 -1.48 -14.51
N LYS A 24 -12.02 -0.27 -14.14
CA LYS A 24 -12.70 0.64 -15.08
C LYS A 24 -11.68 1.44 -15.91
N GLN A 25 -12.07 1.84 -17.13
CA GLN A 25 -11.23 2.71 -17.97
C GLN A 25 -10.97 4.09 -17.36
N GLY A 26 -11.93 4.61 -16.59
CA GLY A 26 -11.76 5.84 -15.82
C GLY A 26 -10.64 5.74 -14.80
N ASP A 27 -10.51 4.61 -14.10
CA ASP A 27 -9.49 4.40 -13.07
C ASP A 27 -8.09 4.33 -13.71
N VAL A 28 -7.96 3.61 -14.84
CA VAL A 28 -6.70 3.55 -15.60
C VAL A 28 -6.30 4.94 -16.11
N TRP A 29 -7.26 5.71 -16.63
CA TRP A 29 -7.00 7.08 -17.05
C TRP A 29 -6.56 7.96 -15.87
N ALA A 30 -7.18 7.82 -14.70
CA ALA A 30 -6.80 8.56 -13.50
C ALA A 30 -5.40 8.19 -13.03
N THR A 31 -5.03 6.89 -13.05
CA THR A 31 -3.66 6.43 -12.74
C THR A 31 -2.63 7.00 -13.71
N TRP A 32 -2.91 7.02 -15.01
CA TRP A 32 -1.99 7.58 -16.00
C TRP A 32 -1.86 9.11 -15.86
N ARG A 33 -2.97 9.82 -15.63
CA ARG A 33 -2.98 11.29 -15.61
C ARG A 33 -2.44 11.89 -14.31
N PHE A 34 -2.67 11.19 -13.20
CA PHE A 34 -2.33 11.62 -11.84
C PHE A 34 -1.75 10.44 -11.04
N PRO A 35 -0.57 9.93 -11.40
CA PRO A 35 0.05 8.81 -10.70
C PRO A 35 0.54 9.23 -9.30
N ASP A 36 0.53 8.29 -8.36
CA ASP A 36 1.23 8.47 -7.08
C ASP A 36 2.73 8.19 -7.27
N LYS A 37 3.05 7.21 -8.13
CA LYS A 37 4.43 6.86 -8.50
C LYS A 37 4.53 6.68 -10.01
N SER A 38 5.64 7.15 -10.56
CA SER A 38 5.99 6.96 -11.97
C SER A 38 7.40 6.38 -12.07
N ARG A 39 7.55 5.31 -12.86
CA ARG A 39 8.85 4.69 -13.17
C ARG A 39 9.03 4.58 -14.67
N TYR A 40 10.20 4.96 -15.16
CA TYR A 40 10.59 4.69 -16.54
C TYR A 40 11.44 3.42 -16.61
N GLU A 41 11.05 2.46 -17.45
CA GLU A 41 11.84 1.27 -17.74
C GLU A 41 12.56 1.45 -19.07
N SER A 42 13.83 1.87 -19.01
CA SER A 42 14.66 2.18 -20.18
C SER A 42 14.84 0.98 -21.13
N LEU A 43 15.02 -0.23 -20.58
CA LEU A 43 15.19 -1.46 -21.36
C LEU A 43 14.03 -1.75 -22.33
N LYS A 44 12.81 -1.34 -21.97
CA LYS A 44 11.60 -1.59 -22.76
C LYS A 44 11.05 -0.33 -23.42
N GLY A 45 11.58 0.84 -23.06
CA GLY A 45 11.05 2.15 -23.48
C GLY A 45 9.61 2.36 -23.04
N VAL A 46 9.26 1.94 -21.82
CA VAL A 46 7.89 2.03 -21.28
C VAL A 46 7.86 2.83 -19.98
N TRP A 47 6.73 3.48 -19.74
CA TRP A 47 6.41 4.14 -18.48
C TRP A 47 5.45 3.27 -17.68
N VAL A 48 5.75 3.11 -16.41
CA VAL A 48 4.91 2.40 -15.44
C VAL A 48 4.38 3.43 -14.46
N TYR A 49 3.06 3.53 -14.39
CA TYR A 49 2.35 4.44 -13.49
C TYR A 49 1.59 3.63 -12.46
N GLN A 50 1.72 4.00 -11.19
CA GLN A 50 1.05 3.35 -10.09
C GLN A 50 0.20 4.37 -9.34
N ARG A 51 -1.01 3.95 -8.95
CA ARG A 51 -1.88 4.75 -8.10
C ARG A 51 -2.65 3.85 -7.14
N THR A 52 -2.72 4.27 -5.89
CA THR A 52 -3.43 3.54 -4.84
C THR A 52 -4.84 4.10 -4.65
N PHE A 53 -5.84 3.23 -4.82
CA PHE A 53 -7.24 3.52 -4.55
C PHE A 53 -7.67 2.75 -3.31
N ALA A 54 -7.75 3.45 -2.16
CA ALA A 54 -8.14 2.93 -0.85
C ALA A 54 -7.35 1.69 -0.38
N ASN A 55 -7.66 0.50 -0.93
CA ASN A 55 -7.06 -0.79 -0.63
C ASN A 55 -6.54 -1.54 -1.87
N GLN A 56 -6.49 -0.90 -3.05
CA GLN A 56 -6.02 -1.54 -4.28
C GLN A 56 -4.99 -0.63 -4.95
N GLU A 57 -3.86 -1.19 -5.37
CA GLU A 57 -2.88 -0.46 -6.16
C GLU A 57 -3.07 -0.85 -7.63
N ILE A 58 -3.30 0.14 -8.49
CA ILE A 58 -3.45 -0.07 -9.92
C ILE A 58 -2.15 0.35 -10.59
N GLU A 59 -1.56 -0.57 -11.33
CA GLU A 59 -0.38 -0.34 -12.14
C GLU A 59 -0.75 -0.35 -13.62
N VAL A 60 -0.28 0.66 -14.34
CA VAL A 60 -0.55 0.87 -15.76
C VAL A 60 0.78 0.99 -16.49
N VAL A 61 1.00 0.07 -17.44
CA VAL A 61 2.18 0.09 -18.31
C VAL A 61 1.81 0.73 -19.62
N VAL A 62 2.50 1.82 -19.97
CA VAL A 62 2.22 2.62 -21.16
C VAL A 62 3.46 2.84 -22.02
N LYS A 63 3.23 3.02 -23.31
CA LYS A 63 4.27 3.35 -24.30
C LYS A 63 3.75 4.41 -25.27
N LYS A 64 4.59 5.34 -25.68
CA LYS A 64 4.26 6.31 -26.73
C LYS A 64 4.58 5.70 -28.10
N ASN A 65 3.68 5.82 -29.07
CA ASN A 65 4.00 5.43 -30.46
C ASN A 65 4.69 6.57 -31.22
N ASP A 66 5.07 6.28 -32.47
CA ASP A 66 5.74 7.20 -33.38
C ASP A 66 4.87 8.42 -33.72
N LYS A 67 3.54 8.27 -33.64
CA LYS A 67 2.56 9.36 -33.82
C LYS A 67 2.33 10.19 -32.55
N GLY A 68 3.11 9.94 -31.49
CA GLY A 68 3.02 10.65 -30.22
C GLY A 68 1.80 10.30 -29.35
N LYS A 69 1.01 9.30 -29.72
CA LYS A 69 -0.14 8.81 -28.94
C LYS A 69 0.29 7.84 -27.85
N TRP A 70 -0.44 7.81 -26.75
CA TRP A 70 -0.18 6.91 -25.63
C TRP A 70 -0.93 5.60 -25.79
N LEU A 71 -0.18 4.49 -25.77
CA LEU A 71 -0.72 3.13 -25.79
C LEU A 71 -0.63 2.52 -24.41
N ILE A 72 -1.76 2.01 -23.93
CA ILE A 72 -1.84 1.18 -22.72
C ILE A 72 -1.56 -0.26 -23.12
N LEU A 73 -0.40 -0.77 -22.71
CA LEU A 73 0.06 -2.12 -23.02
C LEU A 73 -0.55 -3.15 -22.08
N SER A 74 -0.52 -2.88 -20.78
CA SER A 74 -1.08 -3.77 -19.77
C SER A 74 -1.52 -3.01 -18.52
N VAL A 75 -2.47 -3.60 -17.79
CA VAL A 75 -3.01 -3.05 -16.54
C VAL A 75 -3.02 -4.15 -15.51
N TRP A 76 -2.50 -3.84 -14.32
CA TRP A 76 -2.35 -4.75 -13.21
C TRP A 76 -2.99 -4.19 -11.95
N LEU A 77 -3.48 -5.10 -11.12
CA LEU A 77 -3.97 -4.80 -9.78
C LEU A 77 -2.99 -5.48 -8.84
N GLU A 78 -2.21 -4.68 -8.13
CA GLU A 78 -1.36 -5.15 -7.06
C GLU A 78 -2.22 -5.43 -5.82
N LYS A 79 -1.88 -6.49 -5.08
CA LYS A 79 -2.63 -6.88 -3.89
C LYS A 79 -2.62 -5.73 -2.88
N PRO A 80 -3.68 -5.56 -2.07
CA PRO A 80 -3.68 -4.59 -0.97
C PRO A 80 -2.39 -4.70 -0.17
N LEU A 81 -1.68 -3.58 -0.02
CA LEU A 81 -0.66 -3.47 1.02
C LEU A 81 -1.37 -3.80 2.33
N LYS A 82 -1.01 -4.94 2.95
CA LYS A 82 -1.48 -5.26 4.30
C LYS A 82 -1.06 -4.09 5.18
N ARG A 83 -1.98 -3.18 5.53
CA ARG A 83 -1.69 -2.12 6.49
C ARG A 83 -1.14 -2.84 7.73
N LYS A 84 0.12 -2.59 8.09
CA LYS A 84 0.63 -3.01 9.39
C LYS A 84 -0.23 -2.28 10.39
N VAL A 85 -1.23 -2.96 10.95
CA VAL A 85 -2.01 -2.41 12.06
C VAL A 85 -1.00 -2.23 13.18
N VAL A 86 -0.54 -0.99 13.38
CA VAL A 86 0.31 -0.65 14.50
C VAL A 86 -0.58 -0.87 15.72
N LYS A 87 -0.44 -2.03 16.37
CA LYS A 87 -1.12 -2.30 17.63
C LYS A 87 -0.62 -1.22 18.59
N LYS A 88 -1.47 -0.25 18.92
CA LYS A 88 -1.19 0.73 19.99
C LYS A 88 -1.00 -0.09 21.26
N VAL A 89 0.25 -0.41 21.59
CA VAL A 89 0.55 -1.03 22.88
C VAL A 89 0.24 0.02 23.91
N SER A 90 -0.77 -0.25 24.73
CA SER A 90 -1.17 0.61 25.84
C SER A 90 0.03 0.82 26.75
N LEU A 91 0.61 2.01 26.71
CA LEU A 91 1.69 2.45 27.59
C LEU A 91 1.34 2.20 29.07
N VAL A 92 0.04 2.29 29.40
CA VAL A 92 -0.51 2.02 30.73
C VAL A 92 -0.24 0.58 31.19
N ARG A 93 -0.27 -0.43 30.30
CA ARG A 93 0.09 -1.81 30.66
C ARG A 93 1.57 -1.98 31.02
N GLN A 94 2.47 -1.17 30.45
CA GLN A 94 3.90 -1.23 30.77
C GLN A 94 4.17 -0.60 32.14
N ILE A 95 3.52 0.52 32.46
CA ILE A 95 3.66 1.20 33.75
C ILE A 95 3.04 0.38 34.90
N LEU A 96 1.87 -0.23 34.69
CA LEU A 96 1.21 -1.07 35.71
C LEU A 96 2.02 -2.33 36.06
N LYS A 97 2.84 -2.85 35.13
CA LYS A 97 3.75 -3.98 35.38
C LYS A 97 4.92 -3.60 36.30
N LEU A 98 5.33 -2.34 36.29
CA LEU A 98 6.43 -1.85 37.14
C LEU A 98 5.95 -1.61 38.57
N LEU A 99 4.72 -1.13 38.76
CA LEU A 99 4.15 -0.84 40.08
C LEU A 99 3.78 -2.09 40.90
N LYS A 100 3.63 -3.26 40.28
CA LYS A 100 3.36 -4.53 40.98
C LYS A 100 4.60 -5.28 41.50
N LYS A 101 5.82 -4.76 41.25
CA LYS A 101 7.07 -5.31 41.81
C LYS A 101 7.49 -4.55 43.07
N SER A 102 6.69 -4.60 44.12
CA SER A 102 7.14 -4.17 45.45
C SER A 102 7.51 -5.40 46.29
N PRO A 103 8.77 -5.55 46.74
CA PRO A 103 9.16 -6.58 47.68
C PRO A 103 8.93 -6.07 49.11
N PHE A 104 7.68 -5.87 49.52
CA PHE A 104 7.37 -5.66 50.94
C PHE A 104 7.23 -7.02 51.60
N GLY A 105 8.38 -7.64 51.85
CA GLY A 105 8.44 -8.93 52.49
C GLY A 105 9.88 -9.29 52.84
N CYS A 106 10.53 -8.48 53.70
CA CYS A 106 11.52 -8.99 54.63
C CYS A 106 11.98 -7.91 55.63
N TYR A 107 12.24 -8.36 56.85
CA TYR A 107 12.92 -7.71 57.97
C TYR A 107 12.11 -6.75 58.86
N MET A 108 11.67 -7.29 60.00
CA MET A 108 12.20 -6.84 61.30
C MET A 108 12.33 -8.04 62.24
N ARG A 109 13.58 -8.48 62.45
CA ARG A 109 14.00 -9.37 63.52
C ARG A 109 14.71 -8.50 64.56
N THR A 110 14.48 -8.86 65.82
CA THR A 110 15.37 -8.73 67.01
C THR A 110 15.33 -7.47 67.90
N GLN A 111 15.03 -7.78 69.18
CA GLN A 111 15.54 -7.25 70.46
C GLN A 111 14.80 -6.12 71.21
N LEU A 112 14.18 -6.51 72.33
CA LEU A 112 14.19 -5.97 73.72
C LEU A 112 13.00 -6.66 74.44
N SER A 113 13.07 -7.24 75.64
CA SER A 113 13.62 -6.71 76.89
C SER A 113 13.84 -7.82 77.91
N LEU A 114 14.86 -7.62 78.76
CA LEU A 114 15.01 -8.22 80.09
C LEU A 114 13.80 -7.91 80.98
N LEU A 115 13.30 -8.92 81.70
CA LEU A 115 13.10 -8.96 83.17
C LEU A 115 12.54 -10.34 83.58
#